data_AF-A0A2D5TQV2-F1
#
_entry.id   AF-A0A2D5TQV2-F1
#
_cell.length_a   1.000
_cell.length_b   1.000
_cell.length_c   1.000
_cell.angle_alpha   90.00
_cell.angle_beta   90.00
_cell.angle_gamma   90.00
#
_symmetry.space_group_name_H-M   'P 1'
#
loop_
_entity.id
_entity.type
_entity.pdbx_description
1 polymer ?
#
loop_
_entity_poly.entity_id
_entity_poly.type
_entity_poly.pdbx_seq_one_letter_code
_entity_poly.pdbx_strand_id
1 'polypeptide(L)'
;MNSIKGFLGKLDDNELAFFVKFKYHTYMKPTQEKIQDYLEERNFNISGIETLINKNPKEKLNDNKERCPRCFSDKLRKRKVEWTATEEGFGLEDQLAVAKGFENKATYKNEIVCNVCEFWIKDPNHQKPISTSKKILDGIYKIFKGVLTTNN
;
A
#
# COMPACT_ATOMS: atom_id res chain seq x y z
N MET A 1 -7.47 -23.14 0.97
CA MET A 1 -8.48 -22.43 1.81
C MET A 1 -8.01 -22.07 3.23
N ASN A 2 -6.84 -22.55 3.71
CA ASN A 2 -6.32 -22.25 5.05
C ASN A 2 -5.51 -20.93 5.19
N SER A 3 -5.11 -20.29 4.09
CA SER A 3 -4.16 -19.16 4.15
C SER A 3 -4.77 -17.84 4.61
N ILE A 4 -6.01 -17.52 4.22
CA ILE A 4 -6.62 -16.22 4.57
C ILE A 4 -7.12 -16.19 6.01
N LYS A 5 -7.88 -17.20 6.47
CA LYS A 5 -8.28 -17.31 7.88
C LYS A 5 -7.04 -17.36 8.80
N GLY A 6 -6.00 -18.09 8.39
CA GLY A 6 -4.73 -18.14 9.13
C GLY A 6 -3.97 -16.80 9.17
N PHE A 7 -4.13 -15.94 8.17
CA PHE A 7 -3.61 -14.57 8.21
C PHE A 7 -4.46 -13.67 9.10
N LEU A 8 -5.80 -13.70 8.93
CA LEU A 8 -6.74 -12.88 9.71
C LEU A 8 -6.67 -13.21 11.21
N GLY A 9 -6.46 -14.48 11.57
CA GLY A 9 -6.28 -14.90 12.97
C GLY A 9 -5.00 -14.39 13.62
N LYS A 10 -4.06 -13.81 12.87
CA LYS A 10 -2.85 -13.17 13.39
C LYS A 10 -3.01 -11.66 13.56
N LEU A 11 -4.16 -11.10 13.20
CA LEU A 11 -4.45 -9.68 13.31
C LEU A 11 -5.15 -9.38 14.63
N ASP A 12 -4.62 -8.40 15.36
CA ASP A 12 -5.37 -7.77 16.45
C ASP A 12 -6.58 -6.99 15.91
N ASP A 13 -7.46 -6.53 16.80
CA ASP A 13 -8.71 -5.87 16.39
C ASP A 13 -8.46 -4.55 15.64
N ASN A 14 -7.40 -3.81 15.98
CA ASN A 14 -7.03 -2.59 15.27
C ASN A 14 -6.52 -2.95 13.87
N GLU A 15 -5.57 -3.87 13.77
CA GLU A 15 -5.06 -4.37 12.48
C GLU A 15 -6.19 -4.90 11.61
N LEU A 16 -7.14 -5.65 12.18
CA LEU A 16 -8.31 -6.16 11.47
C LEU A 16 -9.21 -5.02 10.97
N ALA A 17 -9.45 -3.98 11.77
CA ALA A 17 -10.19 -2.79 11.35
C ALA A 17 -9.53 -2.11 10.14
N PHE A 18 -8.21 -1.94 10.16
CA PHE A 18 -7.45 -1.39 9.03
C PHE A 18 -7.47 -2.31 7.80
N PHE A 19 -7.38 -3.63 8.00
CA PHE A 19 -7.51 -4.60 6.91
C PHE A 19 -8.87 -4.49 6.23
N VAL A 20 -9.95 -4.43 7.01
CA VAL A 20 -11.30 -4.31 6.46
C VAL A 20 -11.46 -2.99 5.73
N LYS A 21 -11.03 -1.85 6.31
CA LYS A 21 -11.18 -0.53 5.68
C LYS A 21 -10.44 -0.40 4.34
N PHE A 22 -9.24 -0.97 4.23
CA PHE A 22 -8.35 -0.70 3.09
C PHE A 22 -8.17 -1.85 2.11
N LYS A 23 -8.39 -3.10 2.54
CA LYS A 23 -8.01 -4.28 1.76
C LYS A 23 -9.18 -5.21 1.45
N TYR A 24 -10.21 -5.26 2.28
CA TYR A 24 -11.37 -6.14 2.05
C TYR A 24 -11.96 -5.99 0.63
N HIS A 25 -12.20 -4.76 0.20
CA HIS A 25 -12.80 -4.47 -1.11
C HIS A 25 -11.88 -4.74 -2.31
N THR A 26 -10.59 -5.02 -2.10
CA THR A 26 -9.65 -5.34 -3.19
C THR A 26 -9.67 -6.82 -3.58
N TYR A 27 -10.26 -7.68 -2.72
CA TYR A 27 -10.43 -9.10 -3.00
C TYR A 27 -11.62 -9.39 -3.92
N MET A 28 -11.59 -10.54 -4.61
CA MET A 28 -12.74 -11.03 -5.38
C MET A 28 -13.91 -11.42 -4.47
N LYS A 29 -15.16 -11.31 -4.94
CA LYS A 29 -16.38 -11.59 -4.15
C LYS A 29 -16.34 -12.90 -3.34
N PRO A 30 -15.95 -14.07 -3.90
CA PRO A 30 -15.90 -15.31 -3.12
C PRO A 30 -14.88 -15.30 -1.97
N THR A 31 -13.87 -14.42 -2.05
CA THR A 31 -12.91 -14.22 -0.96
C THR A 31 -13.43 -13.21 0.04
N GLN A 32 -14.16 -12.19 -0.41
CA GLN A 32 -14.86 -11.24 0.47
C GLN A 32 -15.87 -11.99 1.36
N GLU A 33 -16.70 -12.86 0.80
CA GLU A 33 -17.65 -13.68 1.56
C GLU A 33 -16.95 -14.49 2.66
N LYS A 34 -15.83 -15.17 2.34
CA LYS A 34 -15.04 -15.91 3.33
C LYS A 34 -14.42 -15.04 4.43
N ILE A 35 -14.06 -13.80 4.09
CA ILE A 35 -13.57 -12.82 5.08
C ILE A 35 -14.75 -12.41 5.96
N GLN A 36 -15.91 -12.12 5.37
CA GLN A 36 -17.11 -11.74 6.10
C GLN A 36 -17.55 -12.84 7.08
N ASP A 37 -17.61 -14.09 6.64
CA ASP A 37 -17.90 -15.25 7.52
C ASP A 37 -16.95 -15.27 8.73
N TYR A 38 -15.65 -15.03 8.50
CA TYR A 38 -14.66 -14.98 9.58
C TYR A 38 -14.87 -13.80 10.54
N LEU A 39 -15.26 -12.62 10.01
CA LEU A 39 -15.55 -11.46 10.84
C LEU A 39 -16.79 -11.70 11.70
N GLU A 40 -17.82 -12.34 11.15
CA GLU A 40 -19.05 -12.72 11.85
C GLU A 40 -18.75 -13.78 12.93
N GLU A 41 -17.96 -14.82 12.61
CA GLU A 41 -17.46 -15.82 13.57
C GLU A 41 -16.73 -15.17 14.77
N ARG A 42 -16.01 -14.05 14.54
CA ARG A 42 -15.27 -13.32 15.58
C ARG A 42 -16.14 -12.26 16.28
N ASN A 43 -17.43 -12.15 15.97
CA ASN A 43 -18.32 -11.07 16.42
C ASN A 43 -17.74 -9.66 16.14
N PHE A 44 -16.99 -9.52 15.04
CA PHE A 44 -16.33 -8.27 14.68
C PHE A 44 -17.31 -7.30 14.03
N ASN A 45 -17.83 -6.36 14.82
CA ASN A 45 -18.83 -5.42 14.36
C ASN A 45 -18.24 -4.35 13.44
N ILE A 46 -18.68 -4.36 12.18
CA ILE A 46 -18.28 -3.39 11.16
C ILE A 46 -18.56 -1.94 11.58
N SER A 47 -19.63 -1.69 12.36
CA SER A 47 -19.95 -0.33 12.84
C SER A 47 -18.92 0.21 13.84
N GLY A 48 -18.11 -0.66 14.47
CA GLY A 48 -17.03 -0.28 15.38
C GLY A 48 -15.69 0.03 14.69
N ILE A 49 -15.55 -0.26 13.39
CA ILE A 49 -14.28 -0.14 12.65
C ILE A 49 -13.71 1.28 12.71
N GLU A 50 -14.54 2.29 12.47
CA GLU A 50 -14.06 3.68 12.47
C GLU A 50 -13.62 4.12 13.87
N THR A 51 -14.28 3.62 14.91
CA THR A 51 -13.88 3.86 16.29
C THR A 51 -12.52 3.23 16.59
N LEU A 52 -12.29 1.98 16.16
CA LEU A 52 -10.99 1.30 16.32
C LEU A 52 -9.88 2.01 15.57
N ILE A 53 -10.12 2.42 14.33
CA ILE A 53 -9.16 3.17 13.51
C ILE A 53 -8.80 4.51 14.17
N ASN A 54 -9.79 5.23 14.70
CA ASN A 54 -9.59 6.54 15.33
C ASN A 54 -8.92 6.43 16.71
N LYS A 55 -9.24 5.38 17.48
CA LYS A 55 -8.61 5.11 18.78
C LYS A 55 -7.21 4.51 18.64
N ASN A 56 -6.84 4.00 17.46
CA ASN A 56 -5.59 3.30 17.26
C ASN A 56 -4.42 4.12 17.85
N PRO A 57 -3.76 3.62 18.90
CA PRO A 57 -2.66 4.34 19.51
C PRO A 57 -1.52 4.38 18.51
N LYS A 58 -1.40 5.52 17.80
CA LYS A 58 -0.29 5.81 16.88
C LYS A 58 1.05 5.92 17.61
N GLU A 59 1.06 5.73 18.92
CA GLU A 59 2.20 6.00 19.78
C GLU A 59 2.36 4.91 20.85
N LYS A 60 3.64 4.57 21.10
CA LYS A 60 4.18 3.83 22.26
C LYS A 60 4.29 2.31 22.20
N LEU A 61 4.77 1.75 21.09
CA LEU A 61 5.48 0.47 21.15
C LEU A 61 6.99 0.74 21.09
N ASN A 62 7.66 0.63 22.24
CA ASN A 62 9.10 0.82 22.35
C ASN A 62 9.83 -0.51 22.04
N ASP A 63 9.66 -1.01 20.81
CA ASP A 63 10.18 -2.32 20.40
C ASP A 63 11.13 -2.26 19.20
N ASN A 64 11.57 -1.05 18.80
CA ASN A 64 12.50 -0.79 17.69
C ASN A 64 12.09 -1.41 16.35
N LYS A 65 10.83 -1.83 16.18
CA LYS A 65 10.35 -2.46 14.95
C LYS A 65 9.99 -1.41 13.90
N GLU A 66 10.32 -1.71 12.64
CA GLU A 66 9.80 -0.98 11.49
C GLU A 66 8.29 -1.26 11.35
N ARG A 67 7.48 -0.20 11.28
CA ARG A 67 6.02 -0.29 11.30
C ARG A 67 5.39 0.52 10.17
N CYS A 68 4.20 0.11 9.76
CA CYS A 68 3.41 0.87 8.81
C CYS A 68 2.98 2.21 9.42
N PRO A 69 3.24 3.36 8.79
CA PRO A 69 2.87 4.67 9.35
C PRO A 69 1.35 4.91 9.39
N ARG A 70 0.57 4.11 8.68
CA ARG A 70 -0.90 4.23 8.65
C ARG A 70 -1.59 3.39 9.73
N CYS A 71 -1.26 2.11 9.82
CA CYS A 71 -1.93 1.17 10.74
C CYS A 71 -1.04 0.68 11.89
N PHE A 72 0.22 1.10 11.94
CA PHE A 72 1.21 0.73 12.96
C PHE A 72 1.57 -0.77 13.05
N SER A 73 1.05 -1.60 12.15
CA SER A 73 1.44 -3.01 12.04
C SER A 73 2.90 -3.19 11.63
N ASP A 74 3.57 -4.18 12.21
CA ASP A 74 4.90 -4.67 11.81
C ASP A 74 4.83 -5.74 10.69
N LYS A 75 3.61 -6.09 10.23
CA LYS A 75 3.38 -7.08 9.16
C LYS A 75 3.67 -6.47 7.78
N LEU A 76 4.94 -6.24 7.50
CA LEU A 76 5.45 -5.65 6.27
C LEU A 76 5.91 -6.73 5.28
N ARG A 77 5.50 -6.61 4.02
CA ARG A 77 6.04 -7.40 2.91
C ARG A 77 7.18 -6.64 2.27
N LYS A 78 8.38 -7.23 2.32
CA LYS A 78 9.59 -6.73 1.68
C LYS A 78 9.91 -7.59 0.47
N ARG A 79 10.09 -6.99 -0.70
CA ARG A 79 10.48 -7.70 -1.93
C ARG A 79 11.57 -6.92 -2.65
N LYS A 80 12.51 -7.63 -3.27
CA LYS A 80 13.43 -7.00 -4.22
C LYS A 80 12.72 -6.89 -5.56
N VAL A 81 12.64 -5.68 -6.09
CA VAL A 81 12.09 -5.40 -7.42
C VAL A 81 13.20 -4.82 -8.28
N GLU A 82 13.18 -5.17 -9.56
CA GLU A 82 14.04 -4.52 -10.54
C GLU A 82 13.73 -3.03 -10.54
N TRP A 83 14.76 -2.21 -10.47
CA TRP A 83 14.63 -0.76 -10.39
C TRP A 83 14.70 -0.18 -11.79
N THR A 84 13.57 0.34 -12.25
CA THR A 84 13.36 0.85 -13.60
C THR A 84 13.20 2.37 -13.64
N ALA A 85 12.87 3.01 -12.52
CA ALA A 85 12.76 4.47 -12.41
C ALA A 85 14.12 5.11 -12.09
N THR A 86 15.14 4.85 -12.90
CA THR A 86 16.51 5.35 -12.72
C THR A 86 16.72 6.77 -13.25
N GLU A 87 15.75 7.31 -13.99
CA GLU A 87 15.84 8.63 -14.66
C GLU A 87 15.37 9.80 -13.78
N GLU A 88 14.73 9.53 -12.64
CA GLU A 88 14.11 10.56 -11.79
C GLU A 88 15.01 11.04 -10.63
N GLY A 89 16.23 10.49 -10.50
CA GLY A 89 17.18 10.80 -9.43
C GLY A 89 18.50 11.38 -9.92
N PHE A 90 19.11 12.26 -9.12
CA PHE A 90 20.44 12.85 -9.35
C PHE A 90 21.52 12.27 -8.41
N GLY A 91 21.35 11.04 -7.95
CA GLY A 91 22.25 10.37 -7.01
C GLY A 91 23.24 9.41 -7.66
N LEU A 92 24.30 9.08 -6.92
CA LEU A 92 25.32 8.10 -7.33
C LEU A 92 24.70 6.73 -7.65
N GLU A 93 23.66 6.32 -6.91
CA GLU A 93 22.94 5.07 -7.17
C GLU A 93 22.23 5.07 -8.52
N ASP A 94 21.67 6.21 -8.94
CA ASP A 94 20.96 6.36 -10.22
C ASP A 94 21.95 6.19 -11.38
N GLN A 95 23.10 6.88 -11.30
CA GLN A 95 24.17 6.77 -12.29
C GLN A 95 24.71 5.33 -12.40
N LEU A 96 24.91 4.66 -11.27
CA LEU A 96 25.35 3.26 -11.25
C LEU A 96 24.31 2.30 -11.86
N ALA A 97 23.02 2.56 -11.64
CA ALA A 97 21.96 1.74 -12.21
C ALA A 97 21.85 1.93 -13.73
N VAL A 98 21.97 3.17 -14.22
CA VAL A 98 22.04 3.47 -15.66
C VAL A 98 23.26 2.80 -16.30
N ALA A 99 24.45 2.92 -15.69
CA ALA A 99 25.66 2.27 -16.18
C ALA A 99 25.52 0.74 -16.27
N LYS A 100 24.92 0.10 -15.25
CA LYS A 100 24.62 -1.34 -15.28
C LYS A 100 23.61 -1.72 -16.36
N GLY A 101 22.62 -0.86 -16.62
CA GLY A 101 21.67 -1.03 -17.72
C GLY A 101 22.37 -1.14 -19.08
N PHE A 102 23.38 -0.30 -19.34
CA PHE A 102 24.20 -0.41 -20.55
C PHE A 102 25.01 -1.71 -20.66
N GLU A 103 25.30 -2.37 -19.53
CA GLU A 103 25.91 -3.70 -19.49
C GLU A 103 24.88 -4.84 -19.54
N ASN A 104 23.60 -4.55 -19.82
CA ASN A 104 22.48 -5.50 -19.73
C ASN A 104 22.31 -6.14 -18.33
N LYS A 105 22.68 -5.41 -17.26
CA LYS A 105 22.55 -5.87 -15.87
C LYS A 105 21.45 -5.09 -15.14
N ALA A 106 20.56 -5.83 -14.48
CA ALA A 106 19.50 -5.25 -13.66
C ALA A 106 20.03 -4.78 -12.30
N THR A 107 19.51 -3.64 -11.82
CA THR A 107 19.68 -3.18 -10.43
C THR A 107 18.38 -3.43 -9.66
N TYR A 108 18.48 -3.77 -8.37
CA TYR A 108 17.31 -4.11 -7.56
C TYR A 108 17.21 -3.21 -6.33
N LYS A 109 15.99 -2.75 -6.01
CA LYS A 109 15.68 -2.01 -4.78
C LYS A 109 14.59 -2.72 -3.98
N ASN A 110 14.54 -2.40 -2.68
CA ASN A 110 13.51 -2.96 -1.79
C ASN A 110 12.19 -2.19 -1.96
N GLU A 111 11.17 -2.89 -2.43
CA GLU A 111 9.77 -2.50 -2.27
C GLU A 111 9.29 -2.94 -0.89
N ILE A 112 8.61 -2.04 -0.17
CA ILE A 112 8.04 -2.34 1.16
C ILE A 112 6.57 -1.92 1.18
N VAL A 113 5.67 -2.89 1.39
CA VAL A 113 4.22 -2.68 1.47
C VAL A 113 3.66 -3.31 2.74
N CYS A 114 2.75 -2.63 3.43
CA CYS A 114 2.05 -3.19 4.58
C CYS A 114 1.03 -4.26 4.16
N ASN A 115 1.13 -5.48 4.70
CA ASN A 115 0.18 -6.56 4.37
C ASN A 115 -1.22 -6.38 4.96
N VAL A 116 -1.36 -5.49 5.95
CA VAL A 116 -2.63 -5.17 6.62
C VAL A 116 -3.43 -4.17 5.79
N CYS A 117 -2.90 -2.95 5.58
CA CYS A 117 -3.65 -1.87 4.93
C CYS A 117 -3.22 -1.56 3.49
N GLU A 118 -2.26 -2.30 2.93
CA GLU A 118 -1.69 -2.06 1.59
C GLU A 118 -0.99 -0.70 1.43
N PHE A 119 -0.45 -0.14 2.53
CA PHE A 119 0.32 1.11 2.44
C PHE A 119 1.69 0.82 1.86
N TRP A 120 2.04 1.53 0.79
CA TRP A 120 3.37 1.51 0.21
C TRP A 120 4.28 2.41 1.02
N ILE A 121 5.28 1.81 1.67
CA ILE A 121 6.29 2.48 2.51
C ILE A 121 7.51 2.83 1.67
N LYS A 122 7.94 1.91 0.80
CA LYS A 122 8.98 2.16 -0.21
C LYS A 122 8.48 1.68 -1.56
N ASP A 123 8.48 2.58 -2.54
CA ASP A 123 7.99 2.37 -3.89
C ASP A 123 9.09 2.80 -4.89
N PRO A 124 10.11 1.97 -5.11
CA PRO A 124 11.28 2.38 -5.89
C PRO A 124 10.99 2.65 -7.37
N ASN A 125 9.83 2.24 -7.88
CA ASN A 125 9.42 2.41 -9.28
C ASN A 125 8.17 3.29 -9.44
N HIS A 126 7.73 3.96 -8.38
CA HIS A 126 6.54 4.81 -8.38
C HIS A 126 5.27 4.12 -8.91
N GLN A 127 5.15 2.80 -8.66
CA GLN A 127 4.06 1.95 -9.15
C GLN A 127 2.82 1.98 -8.27
N LYS A 128 2.87 2.69 -7.13
CA LYS A 128 1.73 2.86 -6.24
C LYS A 128 0.51 3.33 -7.05
N PRO A 129 -0.63 2.62 -6.99
CA PRO A 129 -1.84 3.04 -7.67
C PRO A 129 -2.24 4.45 -7.24
N ILE A 130 -2.37 5.35 -8.21
CA ILE A 130 -2.87 6.71 -7.99
C ILE A 130 -4.29 6.61 -7.44
N SER A 131 -4.57 7.31 -6.33
CA SER A 131 -5.92 7.33 -5.75
C SER A 131 -6.94 7.87 -6.76
N THR A 132 -8.17 7.37 -6.71
CA THR A 132 -9.25 7.78 -7.63
C THR A 132 -9.47 9.30 -7.61
N SER A 133 -9.32 9.94 -6.45
CA SER A 133 -9.38 11.40 -6.29
C SER A 133 -8.30 12.14 -7.07
N LYS A 134 -7.07 11.64 -7.08
CA LYS A 134 -5.94 12.24 -7.81
C LYS A 134 -6.05 11.99 -9.31
N LYS A 135 -6.62 10.85 -9.73
CA LYS A 135 -6.95 10.58 -11.15
C LYS A 135 -7.98 11.58 -11.71
N ILE A 136 -8.99 11.94 -10.93
CA ILE A 136 -9.99 12.94 -11.32
C ILE A 136 -9.34 14.33 -11.44
N LEU A 137 -8.50 14.71 -10.46
CA LEU A 137 -7.80 16.00 -10.48
C LEU A 137 -6.83 16.13 -11.67
N ASP A 138 -6.09 15.07 -11.99
CA ASP A 138 -5.20 15.03 -13.16
C ASP A 138 -5.98 15.10 -14.48
N GLY A 139 -7.17 14.47 -14.53
CA GLY A 139 -8.09 14.58 -15.66
C GLY A 139 -8.58 16.02 -15.88
N ILE A 140 -8.99 16.69 -14.81
CA ILE A 140 -9.45 18.08 -14.84
C ILE A 140 -8.31 19.02 -15.28
N TYR A 141 -7.11 18.86 -14.72
CA TYR A 141 -5.95 19.68 -15.09
C TYR A 141 -5.57 19.55 -16.57
N LYS A 142 -5.61 18.32 -17.11
CA LYS A 142 -5.35 18.08 -18.55
C LYS A 142 -6.38 18.74 -19.45
N ILE A 143 -7.66 18.75 -19.06
CA ILE A 143 -8.72 19.48 -19.78
C ILE A 143 -8.43 20.98 -19.79
N PHE A 144 -8.13 21.58 -18.63
CA PHE A 144 -7.82 23.01 -18.55
C PHE A 144 -6.58 23.41 -19.36
N LYS A 145 -5.52 22.60 -19.30
CA LYS A 145 -4.30 22.85 -20.09
C LYS A 145 -4.58 22.76 -21.59
N GLY A 146 -5.39 21.79 -22.03
CA GLY A 146 -5.81 21.63 -23.42
C GLY A 146 -6.60 22.83 -23.94
N VAL A 147 -7.55 23.35 -23.15
CA VAL A 147 -8.37 24.53 -23.50
C VAL A 147 -7.53 25.81 -23.58
N LEU A 148 -6.52 25.98 -22.74
CA LEU A 148 -5.63 27.14 -22.77
C LEU A 148 -4.66 27.12 -23.96
N THR A 149 -4.31 25.94 -24.49
CA THR A 149 -3.43 25.82 -25.68
C THR A 149 -4.15 25.95 -27.02
N THR A 150 -5.48 25.82 -27.06
CA THR A 150 -6.29 25.95 -28.29
C THR A 150 -6.79 27.37 -28.58
N ASN A 151 -6.50 28.33 -27.69
CA ASN A 151 -6.97 29.72 -27.80
C ASN A 151 -5.87 30.73 -28.19
N ASN A 152 -4.77 30.27 -28.80
CA ASN A 152 -3.72 31.12 -29.39
C ASN A 152 -3.62 30.89 -30.90
#